data_AF-A0A0F2NU39-F1
#
_entry.id   AF-A0A0F2NU39-F1
#
_cell.length_a   1.000
_cell.length_b   1.000
_cell.length_c   1.000
_cell.angle_alpha   90.00
_cell.angle_beta   90.00
_cell.angle_gamma   90.00
#
_symmetry.space_group_name_H-M   'P 1'
#
loop_
_entity.id
_entity.type
_entity.pdbx_description
1 polymer ?
#
loop_
_entity_poly.entity_id
_entity_poly.type
_entity_poly.pdbx_seq_one_letter_code
_entity_poly.pdbx_strand_id
1 'polypeptide(L)'
;MIAALLYPLCAQLAYAADKGSAAISVVVEGAAPPASFMFEGIINGSVMAGASISTGNLTPGDYAATESGGTPGYELVSISCDDDNSQGHINTRTSRFIIDGDESVNCVYLYRQTAIDNAPSGPAAPTTPATSQPDEPQESAPEPDSPVTGACPPPDRVPRAGVWMVSNLPGTMVCGPMNMPLKPSREPGTLTIKDCGWTVVGSGFSDDTADLTMRATDSSGSQYKGTIGGMQDGIPMEIDFTWSVQSDSFITGDLHSEVTQQGMTCRMSRPYEMKFTGG
;
A
#
# COMPACT_ATOMS: atom_id res chain seq x y z
N MET A 1 -11.04 -63.18 -44.90
CA MET A 1 -10.35 -63.26 -43.60
C MET A 1 -9.52 -61.99 -43.46
N ILE A 2 -10.08 -60.92 -42.90
CA ILE A 2 -9.34 -59.73 -42.47
C ILE A 2 -9.96 -59.32 -41.14
N ALA A 3 -9.16 -59.41 -40.08
CA ALA A 3 -9.56 -59.15 -38.71
C ALA A 3 -9.73 -57.66 -38.48
N ALA A 4 -10.90 -57.26 -37.98
CA ALA A 4 -11.13 -55.93 -37.42
C ALA A 4 -10.58 -55.90 -35.99
N LEU A 5 -9.55 -55.08 -35.77
CA LEU A 5 -8.98 -54.80 -34.46
C LEU A 5 -9.98 -53.98 -33.63
N LEU A 6 -10.56 -54.61 -32.62
CA LEU A 6 -11.27 -53.95 -31.52
C LEU A 6 -10.25 -53.52 -30.47
N TYR A 7 -10.08 -52.22 -30.26
CA TYR A 7 -9.54 -51.67 -29.02
C TYR A 7 -10.65 -50.88 -28.32
N PRO A 8 -11.19 -51.35 -27.17
CA PRO A 8 -12.01 -50.50 -26.35
C PRO A 8 -11.13 -49.61 -25.47
N LEU A 9 -11.60 -48.37 -25.35
CA LEU A 9 -11.08 -47.26 -24.59
C LEU A 9 -10.60 -47.68 -23.19
N CYS A 10 -9.34 -47.39 -22.88
CA CYS A 10 -8.92 -47.25 -21.49
C CYS A 10 -9.48 -45.90 -21.01
N ALA A 11 -10.62 -45.94 -20.32
CA ALA A 11 -11.14 -44.78 -19.61
C ALA A 11 -10.14 -44.45 -18.48
N GLN A 12 -9.31 -43.43 -18.71
CA GLN A 12 -8.53 -42.80 -17.65
C GLN A 12 -9.52 -42.17 -16.67
N LEU A 13 -9.79 -42.88 -15.58
CA LEU A 13 -10.35 -42.29 -14.37
C LEU A 13 -9.36 -41.23 -13.91
N ALA A 14 -9.64 -39.96 -14.22
CA ALA A 14 -8.99 -38.86 -13.54
C ALA A 14 -9.39 -38.95 -12.06
N TYR A 15 -8.47 -39.41 -11.21
CA TYR A 15 -8.59 -39.20 -9.77
C TYR A 15 -8.78 -37.71 -9.57
N ALA A 16 -9.95 -37.29 -9.08
CA ALA A 16 -10.13 -35.92 -8.61
C ALA A 16 -9.12 -35.75 -7.48
N ALA A 17 -8.06 -34.99 -7.71
CA ALA A 17 -7.10 -34.70 -6.64
C ALA A 17 -7.85 -33.99 -5.51
N ASP A 18 -7.82 -34.62 -4.34
CA ASP A 18 -8.36 -34.09 -3.09
C ASP A 18 -7.83 -32.66 -2.88
N LYS A 19 -8.71 -31.72 -2.55
CA LYS A 19 -8.40 -30.28 -2.56
C LYS A 19 -8.12 -29.79 -1.15
N GLY A 20 -7.10 -28.96 -1.00
CA GLY A 20 -6.78 -28.32 0.26
C GLY A 20 -7.16 -26.84 0.33
N SER A 21 -6.75 -26.19 1.42
CA SER A 21 -6.89 -24.76 1.64
C SER A 21 -5.65 -24.13 2.30
N ALA A 22 -5.45 -22.85 2.03
CA ALA A 22 -4.41 -22.05 2.66
C ALA A 22 -5.05 -20.86 3.38
N ALA A 23 -4.57 -20.52 4.56
CA ALA A 23 -5.04 -19.39 5.36
C ALA A 23 -3.88 -18.57 5.92
N ILE A 24 -4.13 -17.28 6.11
CA ILE A 24 -3.27 -16.36 6.85
C ILE A 24 -4.05 -15.79 8.00
N SER A 25 -3.52 -15.91 9.22
CA SER A 25 -3.99 -15.21 10.41
C SER A 25 -3.06 -14.06 10.77
N VAL A 26 -3.62 -12.90 11.09
CA VAL A 26 -2.83 -11.76 11.57
C VAL A 26 -3.05 -11.60 13.07
N VAL A 27 -1.96 -11.62 13.82
CA VAL A 27 -1.96 -11.37 15.26
C VAL A 27 -1.05 -10.20 15.56
N VAL A 28 -1.47 -9.33 16.48
CA VAL A 28 -0.64 -8.25 16.99
C VAL A 28 -0.44 -8.44 18.49
N GLU A 29 0.79 -8.34 18.98
CA GLU A 29 1.10 -8.39 20.41
C GLU A 29 0.46 -7.18 21.14
N GLY A 30 -0.29 -7.45 22.21
CA GLY A 30 -0.92 -6.41 23.04
C GLY A 30 -2.28 -5.91 22.53
N ALA A 31 -2.77 -4.80 23.09
CA ALA A 31 -4.00 -4.14 22.64
C ALA A 31 -3.66 -3.14 21.53
N ALA A 32 -3.97 -3.49 20.29
CA ALA A 32 -3.65 -2.68 19.11
C ALA A 32 -4.85 -1.83 18.65
N PRO A 33 -4.62 -0.59 18.15
CA PRO A 33 -5.63 0.11 17.33
C PRO A 33 -5.98 -0.73 16.08
N PRO A 34 -7.09 -0.43 15.37
CA PRO A 34 -7.42 -1.15 14.15
C PRO A 34 -6.27 -1.03 13.15
N ALA A 35 -5.67 -2.17 12.81
CA ALA A 35 -4.60 -2.30 11.85
C ALA A 35 -5.01 -3.31 10.78
N SER A 36 -4.61 -3.06 9.53
CA SER A 36 -4.87 -3.93 8.39
C SER A 36 -3.58 -4.28 7.68
N PHE A 37 -3.48 -5.51 7.22
CA PHE A 37 -2.33 -6.04 6.49
C PHE A 37 -2.81 -6.62 5.16
N MET A 38 -2.04 -6.40 4.11
CA MET A 38 -2.39 -6.79 2.75
C MET A 38 -1.48 -7.91 2.29
N PHE A 39 -2.07 -8.91 1.64
CA PHE A 39 -1.39 -10.08 1.12
C PHE A 39 -1.63 -10.24 -0.39
N GLU A 40 -0.63 -10.75 -1.08
CA GLU A 40 -0.64 -11.07 -2.52
C GLU A 40 -0.10 -12.48 -2.76
N GLY A 41 -0.45 -13.08 -3.90
CA GLY A 41 -0.12 -14.46 -4.24
C GLY A 41 -1.36 -15.35 -4.23
N ILE A 42 -1.25 -16.54 -3.65
CA ILE A 42 -2.37 -17.49 -3.61
C ILE A 42 -3.52 -17.02 -2.71
N ILE A 43 -3.17 -16.31 -1.63
CA ILE A 43 -4.10 -15.59 -0.77
C ILE A 43 -3.91 -14.11 -1.07
N ASN A 44 -4.95 -13.49 -1.63
CA ASN A 44 -4.94 -12.08 -1.99
C ASN A 44 -6.04 -11.32 -1.25
N GLY A 45 -5.69 -10.20 -0.64
CA GLY A 45 -6.65 -9.32 0.02
C GLY A 45 -6.12 -8.65 1.27
N SER A 46 -7.00 -7.91 1.94
CA SER A 46 -6.70 -7.22 3.19
C SER A 46 -7.33 -7.96 4.37
N VAL A 47 -6.59 -8.07 5.48
CA VAL A 47 -7.03 -8.71 6.72
C VAL A 47 -6.71 -7.78 7.90
N MET A 48 -7.67 -7.64 8.80
CA MET A 48 -7.48 -6.85 10.02
C MET A 48 -6.69 -7.63 11.07
N ALA A 49 -6.00 -6.92 11.97
CA ALA A 49 -5.42 -7.50 13.17
C ALA A 49 -6.49 -8.30 13.95
N GLY A 50 -6.15 -9.54 14.31
CA GLY A 50 -7.06 -10.48 14.98
C GLY A 50 -8.01 -11.23 14.04
N ALA A 51 -7.89 -11.06 12.72
CA ALA A 51 -8.68 -11.77 11.72
C ALA A 51 -7.81 -12.69 10.84
N SER A 52 -8.49 -13.48 10.00
CA SER A 52 -7.86 -14.36 9.01
C SER A 52 -8.47 -14.18 7.62
N ILE A 53 -7.69 -14.51 6.60
CA ILE A 53 -8.10 -14.59 5.19
C ILE A 53 -7.65 -15.93 4.63
N SER A 54 -8.46 -16.59 3.79
CA SER A 54 -8.14 -17.92 3.27
C SER A 54 -8.58 -18.11 1.82
N THR A 55 -7.96 -19.09 1.16
CA THR A 55 -8.32 -19.55 -0.19
C THR A 55 -8.38 -21.07 -0.16
N GLY A 56 -9.49 -21.63 -0.65
CA GLY A 56 -9.72 -23.08 -0.72
C GLY A 56 -9.72 -23.61 -2.15
N ASN A 57 -10.06 -24.89 -2.30
CA ASN A 57 -10.08 -25.61 -3.57
C ASN A 57 -8.70 -25.68 -4.26
N LEU A 58 -7.62 -25.66 -3.48
CA LEU A 58 -6.27 -25.76 -3.99
C LEU A 58 -5.96 -27.21 -4.36
N THR A 59 -5.41 -27.44 -5.54
CA THR A 59 -4.76 -28.73 -5.84
C THR A 59 -3.57 -28.94 -4.92
N PRO A 60 -3.17 -30.18 -4.63
CA PRO A 60 -1.92 -30.43 -3.94
C PRO A 60 -0.75 -29.78 -4.71
N GLY A 61 0.12 -29.06 -4.01
CA GLY A 61 1.18 -28.25 -4.64
C GLY A 61 1.83 -27.22 -3.74
N ASP A 62 2.74 -26.44 -4.34
CA ASP A 62 3.52 -25.38 -3.71
C ASP A 62 2.95 -24.00 -4.09
N TYR A 63 2.63 -23.21 -3.07
CA TYR A 63 2.06 -21.89 -3.20
C TYR A 63 2.75 -20.90 -2.29
N ALA A 64 2.62 -19.61 -2.61
CA ALA A 64 3.15 -18.55 -1.78
C ALA A 64 2.12 -17.43 -1.62
N ALA A 65 2.12 -16.82 -0.43
CA ALA A 65 1.52 -15.51 -0.20
C ALA A 65 2.54 -14.59 0.47
N THR A 66 2.57 -13.33 0.06
CA THR A 66 3.52 -12.32 0.57
C THR A 66 2.73 -11.14 1.11
N GLU A 67 3.10 -10.65 2.30
CA GLU A 67 2.60 -9.37 2.81
C GLU A 67 3.11 -8.24 1.91
N SER A 68 2.20 -7.59 1.20
CA SER A 68 2.51 -6.49 0.29
C SER A 68 2.41 -5.11 0.95
N GLY A 69 1.84 -5.03 2.16
CA GLY A 69 1.78 -3.81 2.95
C GLY A 69 0.87 -3.91 4.17
N GLY A 70 0.69 -2.79 4.88
CA GLY A 70 -0.21 -2.71 6.02
C GLY A 70 -0.14 -1.39 6.75
N THR A 71 -0.90 -1.28 7.84
CA THR A 71 -0.87 -0.11 8.73
C THR A 71 0.57 0.11 9.23
N PRO A 72 1.13 1.32 9.09
CA PRO A 72 2.46 1.64 9.63
C PRO A 72 2.50 1.59 11.15
N GLY A 73 3.71 1.48 11.72
CA GLY A 73 3.90 1.40 13.17
C GLY A 73 3.78 -0.03 13.72
N TYR A 74 3.88 -1.03 12.84
CA TYR A 74 3.92 -2.44 13.21
C TYR A 74 5.14 -3.12 12.58
N GLU A 75 5.92 -3.80 13.41
CA GLU A 75 7.06 -4.62 13.02
C GLU A 75 6.62 -6.09 12.93
N LEU A 76 6.95 -6.76 11.82
CA LEU A 76 6.72 -8.20 11.68
C LEU A 76 7.70 -8.97 12.56
N VAL A 77 7.19 -9.70 13.55
CA VAL A 77 7.96 -10.47 14.54
C VAL A 77 8.21 -11.89 14.06
N SER A 78 7.17 -12.56 13.53
CA SER A 78 7.29 -13.95 13.08
C SER A 78 6.23 -14.33 12.04
N ILE A 79 6.55 -15.33 11.22
CA ILE A 79 5.60 -16.06 10.39
C ILE A 79 5.71 -17.54 10.79
N SER A 80 4.63 -18.16 11.28
CA SER A 80 4.61 -19.56 11.70
C SER A 80 3.44 -20.29 11.05
N CYS A 81 3.71 -21.37 10.34
CA CYS A 81 2.69 -22.23 9.76
C CYS A 81 2.40 -23.41 10.70
N ASP A 82 1.20 -23.96 10.66
CA ASP A 82 0.77 -25.11 11.46
C ASP A 82 1.04 -26.48 10.80
N ASP A 83 1.70 -26.46 9.65
CA ASP A 83 2.11 -27.61 8.87
C ASP A 83 3.65 -27.70 8.80
N ASP A 84 4.16 -28.92 8.89
CA ASP A 84 5.59 -29.25 9.08
C ASP A 84 6.44 -28.96 7.83
N ASN A 85 5.84 -28.99 6.63
CA ASN A 85 6.56 -28.77 5.36
C ASN A 85 6.27 -27.39 4.72
N SER A 86 5.33 -26.62 5.30
CA SER A 86 5.09 -25.20 5.04
C SER A 86 5.97 -24.29 5.90
N GLN A 87 6.32 -23.11 5.39
CA GLN A 87 7.33 -22.25 6.02
C GLN A 87 7.01 -20.76 5.91
N GLY A 88 7.40 -20.01 6.95
CA GLY A 88 7.38 -18.56 6.99
C GLY A 88 8.78 -17.95 6.80
N HIS A 89 8.87 -16.91 5.96
CA HIS A 89 10.10 -16.21 5.64
C HIS A 89 9.96 -14.72 5.99
N ILE A 90 10.45 -14.33 7.16
CA ILE A 90 10.31 -12.96 7.71
C ILE A 90 10.98 -11.92 6.80
N ASN A 91 12.18 -12.21 6.28
CA ASN A 91 12.97 -11.27 5.48
C ASN A 91 12.26 -10.84 4.19
N THR A 92 11.47 -11.73 3.60
CA THR A 92 10.70 -11.46 2.38
C THR A 92 9.22 -11.22 2.67
N ARG A 93 8.82 -11.33 3.95
CA ARG A 93 7.43 -11.32 4.41
C ARG A 93 6.54 -12.32 3.66
N THR A 94 7.06 -13.52 3.39
CA THR A 94 6.41 -14.55 2.56
C THR A 94 6.10 -15.80 3.37
N SER A 95 4.91 -16.35 3.21
CA SER A 95 4.55 -17.70 3.65
C SER A 95 4.48 -18.62 2.44
N ARG A 96 5.24 -19.71 2.47
CA ARG A 96 5.21 -20.80 1.51
C ARG A 96 4.31 -21.91 2.06
N PHE A 97 3.27 -22.23 1.31
CA PHE A 97 2.30 -23.27 1.61
C PHE A 97 2.59 -24.49 0.74
N ILE A 98 2.86 -25.62 1.36
CA ILE A 98 2.79 -26.91 0.70
C ILE A 98 1.46 -27.52 1.10
N ILE A 99 0.61 -27.74 0.10
CA ILE A 99 -0.73 -28.27 0.31
C ILE A 99 -0.72 -29.73 -0.11
N ASP A 100 -1.01 -30.64 0.80
CA ASP A 100 -1.35 -32.02 0.48
C ASP A 100 -2.88 -32.18 0.28
N GLY A 101 -3.30 -33.35 -0.19
CA GLY A 101 -4.73 -33.64 -0.43
C GLY A 101 -5.54 -33.59 0.86
N ASP A 102 -6.70 -32.91 0.82
CA ASP A 102 -7.61 -32.69 1.96
C ASP A 102 -6.99 -31.98 3.18
N GLU A 103 -5.90 -31.24 2.99
CA GLU A 103 -5.23 -30.50 4.05
C GLU A 103 -5.67 -29.03 4.12
N SER A 104 -5.57 -28.42 5.30
CA SER A 104 -5.73 -26.98 5.47
C SER A 104 -4.57 -26.42 6.27
N VAL A 105 -3.77 -25.57 5.63
CA VAL A 105 -2.58 -24.95 6.24
C VAL A 105 -2.87 -23.50 6.60
N ASN A 106 -2.56 -23.10 7.83
CA ASN A 106 -2.65 -21.73 8.31
C ASN A 106 -1.29 -21.17 8.74
N CYS A 107 -0.89 -20.04 8.17
CA CYS A 107 0.30 -19.32 8.58
C CYS A 107 -0.07 -18.05 9.38
N VAL A 108 0.45 -17.94 10.59
CA VAL A 108 0.24 -16.80 11.50
C VAL A 108 1.34 -15.78 11.32
N TYR A 109 0.97 -14.55 10.94
CA TYR A 109 1.84 -13.38 10.93
C TYR A 109 1.66 -12.63 12.25
N LEU A 110 2.69 -12.64 13.09
CA LEU A 110 2.72 -11.94 14.37
C LEU A 110 3.42 -10.60 14.21
N TYR A 111 2.77 -9.52 14.60
CA TYR A 111 3.34 -8.18 14.62
C TYR A 111 3.44 -7.62 16.03
N ARG A 112 4.38 -6.68 16.24
CA ARG A 112 4.48 -5.85 17.43
C ARG A 112 4.33 -4.40 17.04
N GLN A 113 3.58 -3.64 17.84
CA GLN A 113 3.49 -2.20 17.63
C GLN A 113 4.83 -1.53 17.98
N THR A 114 5.38 -0.76 17.05
CA THR A 114 6.54 0.11 17.30
C THR A 114 6.05 1.50 17.69
N ALA A 115 6.69 2.12 18.69
CA ALA A 115 6.44 3.54 18.97
C ALA A 115 6.85 4.37 17.74
N ILE A 116 5.90 5.11 17.17
CA ILE A 116 6.19 6.18 16.21
C ILE A 116 6.85 7.32 17.00
N ASP A 117 8.18 7.27 17.11
CA ASP A 117 8.94 8.33 17.75
C ASP A 117 8.79 9.63 16.95
N ASN A 118 8.11 10.61 17.53
CA ASN A 118 8.15 12.01 17.10
C ASN A 118 9.57 12.56 17.33
N ALA A 119 10.48 12.38 16.38
CA ALA A 119 11.79 13.04 16.39
C ALA A 119 11.78 14.26 15.44
N PRO A 120 12.02 15.48 15.94
CA PRO A 120 12.17 16.65 15.07
C PRO A 120 13.54 16.64 14.38
N SER A 121 13.52 16.83 13.06
CA SER A 121 14.71 17.03 12.24
C SER A 121 15.45 18.31 12.65
N GLY A 122 16.75 18.19 12.96
CA GLY A 122 17.68 19.32 13.10
C GLY A 122 19.07 18.92 12.59
N PRO A 123 19.75 19.75 11.76
CA PRO A 123 20.91 19.33 10.98
C PRO A 123 22.23 19.58 11.71
N ALA A 124 23.25 18.74 11.45
CA ALA A 124 24.65 19.15 11.38
C ALA A 124 25.54 17.97 10.91
N ALA A 125 26.11 18.09 9.71
CA ALA A 125 27.50 17.69 9.48
C ALA A 125 28.40 18.93 9.77
N PRO A 126 29.74 18.86 9.79
CA PRO A 126 30.65 17.74 9.53
C PRO A 126 31.81 17.61 10.56
N THR A 127 32.58 16.51 10.54
CA THR A 127 34.07 16.51 10.36
C THR A 127 34.67 15.12 10.56
N THR A 128 35.46 14.69 9.57
CA THR A 128 36.48 13.65 9.66
C THR A 128 37.73 14.17 10.39
N PRO A 129 38.55 13.27 10.97
CA PRO A 129 39.91 13.13 10.44
C PRO A 129 40.34 11.68 10.19
N ALA A 130 41.28 11.54 9.26
CA ALA A 130 41.84 10.33 8.69
C ALA A 130 42.92 9.64 9.56
N THR A 131 43.08 8.32 9.38
CA THR A 131 44.37 7.62 9.55
C THR A 131 44.49 6.37 8.65
N SER A 132 45.28 6.51 7.58
CA SER A 132 46.28 5.64 6.93
C SER A 132 46.22 4.09 6.93
N GLN A 133 45.94 3.50 5.74
CA GLN A 133 46.65 2.48 4.88
C GLN A 133 47.47 1.28 5.48
N PRO A 134 47.80 0.18 4.73
CA PRO A 134 47.97 0.05 3.24
C PRO A 134 47.53 -1.24 2.49
N ASP A 135 47.45 -1.11 1.14
CA ASP A 135 47.74 -2.02 -0.01
C ASP A 135 47.08 -3.42 -0.11
N GLU A 136 46.61 -4.01 -1.24
CA GLU A 136 46.39 -3.78 -2.70
C GLU A 136 45.83 -5.15 -3.23
N PRO A 137 45.47 -5.42 -4.51
CA PRO A 137 45.33 -4.55 -5.69
C PRO A 137 43.98 -4.74 -6.45
N GLN A 138 43.94 -4.01 -7.57
CA GLN A 138 42.85 -3.45 -8.36
C GLN A 138 42.60 -4.21 -9.68
N GLU A 139 41.33 -4.41 -10.06
CA GLU A 139 40.88 -4.69 -11.45
C GLU A 139 39.36 -4.40 -11.50
N SER A 140 38.78 -3.50 -12.29
CA SER A 140 39.16 -2.76 -13.51
C SER A 140 38.32 -1.47 -13.60
N ALA A 141 38.87 -0.45 -14.25
CA ALA A 141 38.45 0.96 -14.25
C ALA A 141 37.03 1.31 -14.76
N PRO A 142 36.49 2.50 -14.39
CA PRO A 142 35.27 3.08 -14.93
C PRO A 142 35.53 3.91 -16.21
N GLU A 143 34.59 3.93 -17.16
CA GLU A 143 34.63 4.85 -18.31
C GLU A 143 34.13 6.27 -17.90
N PRO A 144 34.71 7.37 -18.44
CA PRO A 144 34.38 8.74 -18.05
C PRO A 144 33.37 9.44 -18.98
N ASP A 145 32.50 10.21 -18.33
CA ASP A 145 31.78 11.42 -18.73
C ASP A 145 30.98 11.52 -20.04
N SER A 146 29.66 11.73 -19.85
CA SER A 146 28.94 12.83 -20.51
C SER A 146 27.87 13.40 -19.56
N PRO A 147 27.63 14.72 -19.55
CA PRO A 147 26.75 15.36 -18.58
C PRO A 147 25.29 15.11 -18.96
N VAL A 148 24.54 14.37 -18.13
CA VAL A 148 23.08 14.31 -18.29
C VAL A 148 22.50 15.60 -17.71
N THR A 149 22.33 16.59 -18.58
CA THR A 149 21.41 17.70 -18.35
C THR A 149 20.01 17.14 -18.06
N GLY A 150 19.52 17.30 -16.83
CA GLY A 150 18.09 17.28 -16.52
C GLY A 150 17.48 16.00 -15.94
N ALA A 151 18.25 15.07 -15.36
CA ALA A 151 17.64 13.95 -14.64
C ALA A 151 17.11 14.43 -13.28
N CYS A 152 15.82 14.73 -13.19
CA CYS A 152 15.11 14.71 -11.91
C CYS A 152 14.75 13.23 -11.65
N PRO A 153 15.46 12.51 -10.77
CA PRO A 153 15.15 11.10 -10.51
C PRO A 153 13.73 11.02 -9.91
N PRO A 154 12.85 10.14 -10.41
CA PRO A 154 11.51 9.98 -9.85
C PRO A 154 11.59 9.42 -8.43
N PRO A 155 10.57 9.67 -7.58
CA PRO A 155 10.38 8.89 -6.37
C PRO A 155 10.18 7.40 -6.70
N ASP A 156 10.47 6.52 -5.75
CA ASP A 156 10.35 5.06 -5.91
C ASP A 156 8.92 4.63 -6.26
N ARG A 157 7.91 5.37 -5.76
CA ARG A 157 6.49 5.19 -6.10
C ARG A 157 5.90 6.47 -6.69
N VAL A 158 5.30 6.32 -7.87
CA VAL A 158 4.60 7.41 -8.55
C VAL A 158 3.21 6.93 -8.97
N PRO A 159 2.13 7.62 -8.60
CA PRO A 159 0.81 7.34 -9.12
C PRO A 159 0.75 7.38 -10.65
N ARG A 160 -0.09 6.55 -11.26
CA ARG A 160 -0.36 6.60 -12.70
C ARG A 160 -1.05 7.91 -13.10
N ALA A 161 -0.58 8.49 -14.20
CA ALA A 161 -1.33 9.50 -14.92
C ALA A 161 -2.61 8.87 -15.50
N GLY A 162 -3.71 9.63 -15.56
CA GLY A 162 -4.97 9.20 -16.17
C GLY A 162 -6.16 9.37 -15.23
N VAL A 163 -7.23 8.63 -15.49
CA VAL A 163 -8.52 8.74 -14.79
C VAL A 163 -8.54 7.86 -13.55
N TRP A 164 -9.03 8.44 -12.46
CA TRP A 164 -9.19 7.82 -11.16
C TRP A 164 -10.61 7.99 -10.65
N MET A 165 -11.13 6.97 -9.97
CA MET A 165 -12.37 7.07 -9.22
C MET A 165 -12.06 7.43 -7.77
N VAL A 166 -12.49 8.61 -7.33
CA VAL A 166 -12.38 9.03 -5.93
C VAL A 166 -13.63 8.59 -5.20
N SER A 167 -13.44 7.77 -4.16
CA SER A 167 -14.48 7.33 -3.25
C SER A 167 -14.32 8.04 -1.93
N ASN A 168 -15.06 9.12 -1.76
CA ASN A 168 -15.06 9.86 -0.51
C ASN A 168 -15.92 9.12 0.52
N LEU A 169 -15.29 8.65 1.60
CA LEU A 169 -15.93 7.87 2.65
C LEU A 169 -16.76 8.77 3.59
N PRO A 170 -17.48 8.23 4.60
CA PRO A 170 -18.15 9.06 5.60
C PRO A 170 -17.13 9.96 6.30
N GLY A 171 -17.45 11.26 6.37
CA GLY A 171 -16.64 12.26 7.08
C GLY A 171 -17.46 13.00 8.11
N THR A 172 -16.83 13.94 8.82
CA THR A 172 -17.50 14.77 9.83
C THR A 172 -17.07 16.22 9.70
N MET A 173 -18.00 17.12 9.99
CA MET A 173 -17.74 18.54 10.22
C MET A 173 -18.21 18.89 11.63
N VAL A 174 -17.28 19.29 12.48
CA VAL A 174 -17.53 19.60 13.89
C VAL A 174 -17.34 21.09 14.12
N CYS A 175 -18.42 21.79 14.45
CA CYS A 175 -18.44 23.22 14.74
C CYS A 175 -18.85 23.43 16.20
N GLY A 176 -17.89 23.42 17.13
CA GLY A 176 -18.17 23.45 18.57
C GLY A 176 -19.04 22.25 18.99
N PRO A 177 -20.26 22.46 19.53
CA PRO A 177 -21.16 21.37 19.93
C PRO A 177 -21.92 20.72 18.75
N MET A 178 -21.89 21.32 17.56
CA MET A 178 -22.59 20.82 16.38
C MET A 178 -21.72 19.81 15.65
N ASN A 179 -22.29 18.64 15.35
CA ASN A 179 -21.65 17.61 14.52
C ASN A 179 -22.53 17.33 13.30
N MET A 180 -21.96 17.56 12.12
CA MET A 180 -22.61 17.37 10.82
C MET A 180 -21.92 16.22 10.08
N PRO A 181 -22.59 15.07 9.88
CA PRO A 181 -22.01 13.97 9.13
C PRO A 181 -21.99 14.27 7.62
N LEU A 182 -20.88 13.96 6.97
CA LEU A 182 -20.73 14.04 5.52
C LEU A 182 -21.07 12.68 4.91
N LYS A 183 -22.04 12.67 3.98
CA LYS A 183 -22.44 11.45 3.29
C LYS A 183 -21.34 10.98 2.33
N PRO A 184 -21.12 9.68 2.17
CA PRO A 184 -20.22 9.15 1.14
C PRO A 184 -20.59 9.64 -0.27
N SER A 185 -19.59 9.86 -1.10
CA SER A 185 -19.77 10.20 -2.53
C SER A 185 -18.70 9.53 -3.38
N ARG A 186 -18.94 9.46 -4.69
CA ARG A 186 -17.98 8.95 -5.66
C ARG A 186 -17.96 9.85 -6.88
N GLU A 187 -16.79 10.32 -7.24
CA GLU A 187 -16.57 11.26 -8.34
C GLU A 187 -15.33 10.85 -9.13
N PRO A 188 -15.34 10.93 -10.47
CA PRO A 188 -14.15 10.73 -11.27
C PRO A 188 -13.24 11.95 -11.17
N GLY A 189 -11.93 11.75 -11.31
CA GLY A 189 -10.97 12.83 -11.49
C GLY A 189 -9.77 12.37 -12.32
N THR A 190 -8.93 13.31 -12.75
CA THR A 190 -7.76 13.02 -13.58
C THR A 190 -6.49 13.41 -12.86
N LEU A 191 -5.51 12.51 -12.82
CA LEU A 191 -4.16 12.80 -12.34
C LEU A 191 -3.20 13.07 -13.50
N THR A 192 -2.50 14.19 -13.43
CA THR A 192 -1.39 14.54 -14.31
C THR A 192 -0.08 14.53 -13.52
N ILE A 193 0.91 13.80 -14.03
CA ILE A 193 2.22 13.69 -13.38
C ILE A 193 3.16 14.77 -13.93
N LYS A 194 3.80 15.51 -13.03
CA LYS A 194 4.78 16.57 -13.31
C LYS A 194 6.06 16.33 -12.51
N ASP A 195 7.10 17.08 -12.85
CA ASP A 195 8.38 17.08 -12.12
C ASP A 195 8.92 15.66 -11.88
N CYS A 196 8.85 14.80 -12.90
CA CYS A 196 9.27 13.40 -12.84
C CYS A 196 8.58 12.57 -11.73
N GLY A 197 7.36 12.90 -11.33
CA GLY A 197 6.64 12.18 -10.28
C GLY A 197 6.63 12.88 -8.93
N TRP A 198 7.48 13.89 -8.72
CA TRP A 198 7.49 14.66 -7.47
C TRP A 198 6.26 15.53 -7.28
N THR A 199 5.58 15.89 -8.37
CA THR A 199 4.36 16.69 -8.35
C THR A 199 3.25 15.95 -9.10
N VAL A 200 2.11 15.79 -8.47
CA VAL A 200 0.89 15.26 -9.09
C VAL A 200 -0.18 16.34 -9.03
N VAL A 201 -0.73 16.68 -10.19
CA VAL A 201 -1.83 17.64 -10.30
C VAL A 201 -3.10 16.87 -10.59
N GLY A 202 -4.06 16.94 -9.68
CA GLY A 202 -5.35 16.31 -9.84
C GLY A 202 -6.45 17.33 -10.16
N SER A 203 -7.25 17.04 -11.19
CA SER A 203 -8.33 17.90 -11.68
C SER A 203 -9.66 17.15 -11.78
N GLY A 204 -10.76 17.90 -11.75
CA GLY A 204 -12.11 17.34 -11.90
C GLY A 204 -12.68 16.67 -10.66
N PHE A 205 -12.03 16.82 -9.49
CA PHE A 205 -12.55 16.29 -8.22
C PHE A 205 -13.77 17.06 -7.66
N SER A 206 -14.15 18.18 -8.28
CA SER A 206 -15.46 18.84 -8.14
C SER A 206 -15.57 19.97 -9.18
N ASP A 207 -16.79 20.36 -9.55
CA ASP A 207 -17.04 21.34 -10.63
C ASP A 207 -16.48 22.76 -10.41
N ASP A 208 -16.27 23.20 -9.16
CA ASP A 208 -15.90 24.59 -8.83
C ASP A 208 -14.55 24.73 -8.08
N THR A 209 -13.75 23.66 -7.99
CA THR A 209 -12.50 23.67 -7.20
C THR A 209 -11.28 23.77 -8.10
N ALA A 210 -10.31 24.58 -7.69
CA ALA A 210 -9.00 24.68 -8.32
C ALA A 210 -8.29 23.31 -8.36
N ASP A 211 -7.40 23.12 -9.34
CA ASP A 211 -6.59 21.91 -9.44
C ASP A 211 -5.84 21.62 -8.12
N LEU A 212 -5.96 20.39 -7.62
CA LEU A 212 -5.24 19.92 -6.44
C LEU A 212 -3.79 19.63 -6.82
N THR A 213 -2.84 20.41 -6.32
CA THR A 213 -1.42 20.11 -6.49
C THR A 213 -0.89 19.37 -5.28
N MET A 214 -0.49 18.11 -5.50
CA MET A 214 0.12 17.23 -4.52
C MET A 214 1.63 17.13 -4.77
N ARG A 215 2.44 17.13 -3.72
CA ARG A 215 3.89 16.97 -3.77
C ARG A 215 4.36 15.80 -2.94
N ALA A 216 5.24 14.98 -3.49
CA ALA A 216 5.86 13.88 -2.75
C ALA A 216 6.64 14.44 -1.56
N THR A 217 6.53 13.81 -0.39
CA THR A 217 7.19 14.29 0.83
C THR A 217 8.66 13.88 0.91
N ASP A 218 9.02 12.81 0.20
CA ASP A 218 10.36 12.22 0.17
C ASP A 218 10.52 11.36 -1.10
N SER A 219 11.72 10.80 -1.29
CA SER A 219 12.07 9.99 -2.47
C SER A 219 11.39 8.63 -2.51
N SER A 220 10.73 8.17 -1.45
CA SER A 220 9.95 6.92 -1.54
C SER A 220 8.71 7.11 -2.41
N GLY A 221 8.19 8.34 -2.51
CA GLY A 221 6.92 8.63 -3.18
C GLY A 221 5.73 7.91 -2.56
N SER A 222 5.86 7.44 -1.32
CA SER A 222 4.77 6.75 -0.61
C SER A 222 3.78 7.74 -0.03
N GLN A 223 4.16 9.01 0.14
CA GLN A 223 3.28 10.06 0.62
C GLN A 223 3.34 11.30 -0.24
N TYR A 224 2.16 11.90 -0.45
CA TYR A 224 2.04 13.22 -1.06
C TYR A 224 1.24 14.14 -0.15
N LYS A 225 1.58 15.42 -0.15
CA LYS A 225 0.80 16.47 0.53
C LYS A 225 0.44 17.55 -0.46
N GLY A 226 -0.77 18.08 -0.34
CA GLY A 226 -1.24 19.18 -1.14
C GLY A 226 -2.27 19.97 -0.36
N THR A 227 -2.46 21.20 -0.77
CA THR A 227 -3.38 22.11 -0.10
C THR A 227 -4.15 22.87 -1.15
N ILE A 228 -5.46 22.97 -0.96
CA ILE A 228 -6.30 23.88 -1.75
C ILE A 228 -6.77 24.98 -0.83
N GLY A 229 -6.34 26.20 -1.15
CA GLY A 229 -6.84 27.41 -0.52
C GLY A 229 -8.04 27.99 -1.26
N GLY A 230 -8.86 28.75 -0.56
CA GLY A 230 -9.97 29.50 -1.10
C GLY A 230 -10.42 30.60 -0.15
N MET A 231 -11.42 31.37 -0.57
CA MET A 231 -12.07 32.35 0.30
C MET A 231 -13.55 31.98 0.38
N GLN A 232 -14.06 31.75 1.59
CA GLN A 232 -15.48 31.59 1.84
C GLN A 232 -15.94 32.75 2.72
N ASP A 233 -16.88 33.56 2.24
CA ASP A 233 -17.40 34.75 2.94
C ASP A 233 -16.30 35.72 3.41
N GLY A 234 -15.20 35.82 2.66
CA GLY A 234 -14.07 36.69 2.99
C GLY A 234 -13.06 36.10 3.99
N ILE A 235 -13.23 34.84 4.40
CA ILE A 235 -12.31 34.12 5.29
C ILE A 235 -11.49 33.13 4.45
N PRO A 236 -10.16 33.13 4.56
CA PRO A 236 -9.34 32.13 3.90
C PRO A 236 -9.66 30.75 4.48
N MET A 237 -10.06 29.84 3.60
CA MET A 237 -10.24 28.43 3.92
C MET A 237 -9.13 27.63 3.27
N GLU A 238 -8.54 26.76 4.05
CA GLU A 238 -7.45 25.88 3.63
C GLU A 238 -7.90 24.44 3.86
N ILE A 239 -7.82 23.62 2.82
CA ILE A 239 -8.08 22.19 2.89
C ILE A 239 -6.76 21.49 2.61
N ASP A 240 -6.26 20.82 3.62
CA ASP A 240 -5.07 19.98 3.54
C ASP A 240 -5.47 18.59 3.07
N PHE A 241 -4.72 18.08 2.10
CA PHE A 241 -4.84 16.74 1.57
C PHE A 241 -3.55 15.98 1.85
N THR A 242 -3.68 14.78 2.38
CA THR A 242 -2.59 13.82 2.52
C THR A 242 -2.92 12.58 1.72
N TRP A 243 -1.95 12.08 0.96
CA TRP A 243 -2.03 10.80 0.26
C TRP A 243 -1.03 9.83 0.83
N SER A 244 -1.45 8.58 0.94
CA SER A 244 -0.60 7.41 1.07
C SER A 244 -0.78 6.58 -0.20
N VAL A 245 0.28 6.53 -1.00
CA VAL A 245 0.32 5.79 -2.27
C VAL A 245 0.62 4.33 -1.97
N GLN A 246 -0.44 3.53 -1.99
CA GLN A 246 -0.35 2.09 -1.72
C GLN A 246 0.27 1.36 -2.92
N SER A 247 -0.15 1.76 -4.12
CA SER A 247 0.42 1.32 -5.39
C SER A 247 0.31 2.44 -6.43
N ASP A 248 0.86 2.21 -7.62
CA ASP A 248 0.70 3.12 -8.76
C ASP A 248 -0.77 3.31 -9.21
N SER A 249 -1.69 2.49 -8.70
CA SER A 249 -3.10 2.41 -9.10
C SER A 249 -4.08 2.48 -7.92
N PHE A 250 -3.58 2.62 -6.70
CA PHE A 250 -4.39 2.76 -5.50
C PHE A 250 -3.77 3.74 -4.49
N ILE A 251 -4.55 4.74 -4.10
CA ILE A 251 -4.17 5.77 -3.13
C ILE A 251 -5.26 5.82 -2.07
N THR A 252 -4.84 5.92 -0.81
CA THR A 252 -5.73 6.34 0.29
C THR A 252 -5.36 7.75 0.68
N GLY A 253 -6.32 8.57 1.05
CA GLY A 253 -6.03 9.91 1.51
C GLY A 253 -6.99 10.40 2.56
N ASP A 254 -6.57 11.46 3.22
CA ASP A 254 -7.39 12.21 4.15
C ASP A 254 -7.42 13.66 3.70
N LEU A 255 -8.57 14.31 3.90
CA LEU A 255 -8.68 15.74 3.81
C LEU A 255 -9.04 16.31 5.18
N HIS A 256 -8.32 17.35 5.58
CA HIS A 256 -8.55 18.08 6.82
C HIS A 256 -8.74 19.56 6.50
N SER A 257 -9.67 20.20 7.18
CA SER A 257 -9.81 21.65 7.10
C SER A 257 -10.23 22.21 8.44
N GLU A 258 -9.69 23.35 8.79
CA GLU A 258 -10.05 24.11 9.98
C GLU A 258 -10.38 25.54 9.57
N VAL A 259 -11.61 25.97 9.85
CA VAL A 259 -12.06 27.34 9.59
C VAL A 259 -12.66 27.93 10.85
N THR A 260 -12.31 29.18 11.16
CA THR A 260 -12.89 29.91 12.28
C THR A 260 -13.71 31.08 11.75
N GLN A 261 -15.02 31.10 12.03
CA GLN A 261 -15.94 32.17 11.65
C GLN A 261 -16.76 32.60 12.86
N GLN A 262 -16.84 33.92 13.11
CA GLN A 262 -17.62 34.50 14.21
C GLN A 262 -17.31 33.91 15.61
N GLY A 263 -16.05 33.49 15.84
CA GLY A 263 -15.61 32.87 17.09
C GLY A 263 -15.94 31.36 17.23
N MET A 264 -16.49 30.74 16.19
CA MET A 264 -16.71 29.28 16.12
C MET A 264 -15.71 28.65 15.17
N THR A 265 -14.96 27.67 15.66
CA THR A 265 -14.06 26.85 14.83
C THR A 265 -14.79 25.59 14.36
N CYS A 266 -14.85 25.42 13.05
CA CYS A 266 -15.32 24.24 12.37
C CYS A 266 -14.13 23.41 11.88
N ARG A 267 -14.08 22.14 12.27
CA ARG A 267 -13.08 21.16 11.83
C ARG A 267 -13.76 20.13 10.94
N MET A 268 -13.34 20.05 9.69
CA MET A 268 -13.76 19.02 8.76
C MET A 268 -12.67 17.95 8.66
N SER A 269 -13.06 16.68 8.70
CA SER A 269 -12.19 15.56 8.41
C SER A 269 -12.93 14.52 7.57
N ARG A 270 -12.29 14.05 6.51
CA ARG A 270 -12.88 13.01 5.64
C ARG A 270 -11.80 12.13 5.00
N PRO A 271 -11.83 10.81 5.27
CA PRO A 271 -11.03 9.87 4.52
C PRO A 271 -11.62 9.64 3.13
N TYR A 272 -10.77 9.33 2.17
CA TYR A 272 -11.15 8.94 0.81
C TYR A 272 -10.16 7.94 0.23
N GLU A 273 -10.61 7.24 -0.80
CA GLU A 273 -9.80 6.32 -1.57
C GLU A 273 -9.82 6.73 -3.04
N MET A 274 -8.73 6.51 -3.76
CA MET A 274 -8.64 6.73 -5.20
C MET A 274 -8.18 5.44 -5.86
N LYS A 275 -8.93 4.97 -6.87
CA LYS A 275 -8.59 3.79 -7.66
C LYS A 275 -8.43 4.18 -9.13
N PHE A 276 -7.33 3.76 -9.74
CA PHE A 276 -7.10 4.01 -11.16
C PHE A 276 -8.13 3.25 -12.00
N THR A 277 -8.76 3.95 -12.94
CA THR A 277 -9.81 3.40 -13.82
C THR A 277 -9.42 3.35 -15.29
N GLY A 278 -8.28 3.92 -15.66
CA GLY A 278 -7.78 3.91 -17.03
C GLY A 278 -7.40 5.28 -17.55
N GLY A 279 -6.69 5.32 -18.68
CA GLY A 279 -6.29 6.52 -19.40
C GLY A 279 -6.08 6.18 -20.86
#